data_AF-A0A8K0KAT8-F1
#
_entry.id   AF-A0A8K0KAT8-F1
#
_cell.length_a   1.000
_cell.length_b   1.000
_cell.length_c   1.000
_cell.angle_alpha   90.00
_cell.angle_beta   90.00
_cell.angle_gamma   90.00
#
_symmetry.space_group_name_H-M   'P 1'
#
loop_
_entity.id
_entity.type
_entity.pdbx_description
1 polymer ?
#
loop_
_entity_poly.entity_id
_entity_poly.type
_entity_poly.pdbx_seq_one_letter_code
_entity_poly.pdbx_strand_id
1 'polypeptide(L)'
;MREGIGDHRRQSLFFCGHSEDCTPFNTESAVQKAKWSVERHYAVVGVLEDLNTTLQVLESYVPRYFAGARQVFRDEVSRFAQINRNPFKPPVREEVKQIVRRNFTRETDFYEFCRQRLHRQLAALNLKGA
;
A
#
# COMPACT_ATOMS: atom_id res chain seq x y z
N MET A 1 -25.25 0.89 13.27
CA MET A 1 -24.11 0.10 13.77
C MET A 1 -22.86 0.91 13.42
N ARG A 2 -22.25 1.63 14.39
CA ARG A 2 -21.02 2.39 14.14
C ARG A 2 -19.87 1.37 14.09
N GLU A 3 -19.50 0.96 12.89
CA GLU A 3 -18.29 0.17 12.68
C GLU A 3 -17.10 0.99 13.16
N GLY A 4 -16.46 0.51 14.22
CA GLY A 4 -15.41 1.24 14.92
C GLY A 4 -14.18 1.47 14.05
N ILE A 5 -13.38 2.45 14.46
CA ILE A 5 -12.15 3.00 13.87
C ILE A 5 -11.03 1.95 13.62
N GLY A 6 -11.28 0.66 13.85
CA GLY A 6 -10.32 -0.45 13.71
C GLY A 6 -10.56 -1.39 12.52
N ASP A 7 -11.35 -1.00 11.51
CA ASP A 7 -11.55 -1.87 10.34
C ASP A 7 -10.36 -1.85 9.37
N HIS A 8 -9.30 -2.58 9.72
CA HIS A 8 -8.07 -2.74 8.92
C HIS A 8 -8.28 -3.37 7.54
N ARG A 9 -9.51 -3.79 7.22
CA ARG A 9 -9.90 -4.36 5.94
C ARG A 9 -10.03 -3.28 4.85
N ARG A 10 -10.08 -1.99 5.23
CA ARG A 10 -10.44 -0.86 4.35
C ARG A 10 -9.23 -0.01 3.96
N GLN A 11 -8.39 -0.49 3.06
CA GLN A 11 -7.23 0.29 2.60
C GLN A 11 -7.69 1.51 1.80
N SER A 12 -8.67 1.34 0.90
CA SER A 12 -9.14 2.45 0.05
C SER A 12 -9.80 3.58 0.84
N LEU A 13 -10.39 3.30 2.02
CA LEU A 13 -11.01 4.31 2.88
C LEU A 13 -10.02 5.43 3.25
N PHE A 14 -8.78 5.06 3.62
CA PHE A 14 -7.74 6.01 4.02
C PHE A 14 -7.30 6.95 2.89
N PHE A 15 -7.48 6.53 1.63
CA PHE A 15 -7.14 7.34 0.45
C PHE A 15 -8.36 8.07 -0.14
N CYS A 16 -9.57 7.54 0.04
CA CYS A 16 -10.80 8.17 -0.41
C CYS A 16 -11.12 9.47 0.34
N GLY A 17 -10.81 9.50 1.65
CA GLY A 17 -10.97 10.67 2.51
C GLY A 17 -12.18 10.58 3.45
N HIS A 18 -12.62 11.73 3.97
CA HIS A 18 -13.60 11.82 5.07
C HIS A 18 -15.07 11.98 4.63
N SER A 19 -15.36 11.81 3.34
CA SER A 19 -16.73 11.90 2.82
C SER A 19 -17.55 10.66 3.23
N GLU A 20 -18.84 10.83 3.47
CA GLU A 20 -19.73 9.71 3.78
C GLU A 20 -19.73 8.65 2.68
N ASP A 21 -19.56 9.04 1.41
CA ASP A 21 -19.44 8.12 0.26
C ASP A 21 -18.22 7.19 0.34
N CYS A 22 -17.22 7.52 1.15
CA CYS A 22 -16.04 6.69 1.36
C CYS A 22 -16.26 5.60 2.42
N THR A 23 -17.30 5.74 3.25
CA THR A 23 -17.52 4.85 4.41
C THR A 23 -18.00 3.44 4.04
N PRO A 24 -18.85 3.23 3.01
CA PRO A 24 -19.29 1.89 2.62
C PRO A 24 -18.12 1.03 2.14
N PHE A 25 -18.07 -0.21 2.61
CA PHE A 25 -17.00 -1.14 2.26
C PHE A 25 -17.10 -1.64 0.82
N ASN A 26 -15.96 -1.75 0.13
CA ASN A 26 -15.83 -2.41 -1.17
C ASN A 26 -16.73 -1.81 -2.27
N THR A 27 -17.01 -0.51 -2.21
CA THR A 27 -17.80 0.21 -3.23
C THR A 27 -16.94 0.79 -4.34
N GLU A 28 -17.48 0.78 -5.56
CA GLU A 28 -16.80 1.32 -6.75
C GLU A 28 -16.44 2.80 -6.60
N SER A 29 -17.40 3.64 -6.16
CA SER A 29 -17.21 5.09 -6.01
C SER A 29 -16.04 5.42 -5.06
N ALA A 30 -16.00 4.76 -3.90
CA ALA A 30 -14.93 4.96 -2.92
C ALA A 30 -13.56 4.56 -3.47
N VAL A 31 -13.46 3.42 -4.17
CA VAL A 31 -12.18 2.96 -4.76
C VAL A 31 -11.73 3.86 -5.90
N GLN A 32 -12.63 4.31 -6.77
CA GLN A 32 -12.25 5.24 -7.85
C GLN A 32 -11.76 6.58 -7.29
N LYS A 33 -12.42 7.11 -6.25
CA LYS A 33 -11.97 8.32 -5.56
C LYS A 33 -10.63 8.10 -4.86
N ALA A 34 -10.42 6.95 -4.23
CA ALA A 34 -9.13 6.59 -3.64
C ALA A 34 -8.00 6.53 -4.67
N LYS A 35 -8.23 5.88 -5.82
CA LYS A 35 -7.26 5.84 -6.95
C LYS A 35 -6.94 7.25 -7.45
N TRP A 36 -7.97 8.07 -7.67
CA TRP A 36 -7.80 9.47 -8.06
C TRP A 36 -6.96 10.26 -7.04
N SER A 37 -7.23 10.09 -5.74
CA SER A 37 -6.46 10.73 -4.67
C SER A 37 -5.00 10.30 -4.69
N VAL A 38 -4.72 9.00 -4.85
CA VAL A 38 -3.35 8.47 -4.98
C VAL A 38 -2.60 9.12 -6.13
N GLU A 39 -3.24 9.29 -7.30
CA GLU A 39 -2.59 9.92 -8.44
C GLU A 39 -2.34 11.41 -8.23
N ARG A 40 -3.33 12.12 -7.66
CA ARG A 40 -3.32 13.58 -7.59
C ARG A 40 -2.52 14.13 -6.42
N HIS A 41 -2.52 13.43 -5.29
CA HIS A 41 -2.08 13.98 -4.00
C HIS A 41 -0.90 13.25 -3.37
N TYR A 42 -0.56 12.04 -3.82
CA TYR A 42 0.53 11.26 -3.23
C TYR A 42 1.73 11.17 -4.19
N ALA A 43 2.88 11.66 -3.74
CA ALA A 43 4.13 11.56 -4.51
C ALA A 43 4.48 10.09 -4.77
N VAL A 44 4.48 9.27 -3.71
CA VAL A 44 4.76 7.83 -3.76
C VAL A 44 3.81 7.11 -2.80
N VAL A 45 3.28 5.98 -3.25
CA VAL A 45 2.58 5.00 -2.39
C VAL A 45 3.30 3.67 -2.57
N GLY A 46 3.81 3.12 -1.47
CA GLY A 46 4.58 1.88 -1.45
C GLY A 46 3.77 0.65 -1.07
N VAL A 47 4.41 -0.52 -1.12
CA VAL A 47 3.85 -1.79 -0.61
C VAL A 47 4.86 -2.48 0.31
N LEU A 48 4.37 -3.13 1.37
CA LEU A 48 5.23 -3.73 2.39
C LEU A 48 5.98 -4.96 1.89
N GLU A 49 5.40 -5.66 0.92
CA GLU A 49 5.97 -6.82 0.23
C GLU A 49 7.19 -6.45 -0.62
N ASP A 50 7.35 -5.17 -0.98
CA ASP A 50 8.42 -4.67 -1.85
C ASP A 50 8.97 -3.33 -1.31
N LEU A 51 9.44 -3.38 -0.06
CA LEU A 51 10.00 -2.21 0.63
C LEU A 51 11.27 -1.67 -0.05
N ASN A 52 12.09 -2.53 -0.65
CA ASN A 52 13.32 -2.07 -1.32
C ASN A 52 12.98 -1.17 -2.52
N THR A 53 12.01 -1.57 -3.35
CA THR A 53 11.48 -0.72 -4.43
C THR A 53 10.83 0.54 -3.89
N THR A 54 10.02 0.43 -2.84
CA THR A 54 9.36 1.57 -2.20
C THR A 54 10.38 2.64 -1.78
N LEU A 55 11.45 2.22 -1.09
CA LEU A 55 12.51 3.11 -0.64
C LEU A 55 13.32 3.70 -1.81
N GLN A 56 13.56 2.94 -2.88
CA GLN A 56 14.22 3.45 -4.09
C GLN A 56 13.44 4.57 -4.75
N VAL A 57 12.12 4.38 -4.90
CA VAL A 57 11.25 5.38 -5.51
C VAL A 57 11.14 6.60 -4.61
N LEU A 58 11.02 6.43 -3.28
CA LEU A 58 11.01 7.54 -2.31
C LEU A 58 12.30 8.36 -2.34
N GLU A 59 13.47 7.70 -2.34
CA GLU A 59 14.79 8.35 -2.48
C GLU A 59 14.86 9.25 -3.70
N SER A 60 14.27 8.81 -4.82
CA SER A 60 14.36 9.52 -6.10
C SER A 60 13.33 10.65 -6.23
N TYR A 61 12.10 10.43 -5.76
CA TYR A 61 11.00 11.40 -5.89
C TYR A 61 10.99 12.45 -4.77
N VAL A 62 11.50 12.11 -3.58
CA VAL A 62 11.50 12.99 -2.41
C VAL A 62 12.88 12.98 -1.71
N PRO A 63 13.97 13.30 -2.43
CA PRO A 63 15.34 13.08 -1.98
C PRO A 63 15.71 13.89 -0.72
N ARG A 64 15.11 15.07 -0.53
CA ARG A 64 15.36 15.93 0.64
C ARG A 64 15.16 15.20 1.98
N TYR A 65 14.22 14.25 2.02
CA TYR A 65 13.89 13.52 3.24
C TYR A 65 14.37 12.07 3.20
N PHE A 66 14.40 11.46 2.02
CA PHE A 66 14.63 10.02 1.90
C PHE A 66 16.02 9.63 1.38
N ALA A 67 16.90 10.58 1.01
CA ALA A 67 18.25 10.24 0.56
C ALA A 67 18.99 9.34 1.56
N GLY A 68 19.44 8.17 1.09
CA GLY A 68 20.16 7.18 1.91
C GLY A 68 19.26 6.21 2.70
N ALA A 69 17.93 6.35 2.63
CA ALA A 69 16.99 5.47 3.33
C ALA A 69 17.16 3.98 2.95
N ARG A 70 17.52 3.66 1.70
CA ARG A 70 17.81 2.28 1.28
C ARG A 70 19.04 1.71 1.95
N GLN A 71 20.07 2.53 2.16
CA GLN A 71 21.29 2.10 2.84
C GLN A 71 20.96 1.79 4.31
N VAL A 72 20.33 2.74 5.00
CA VAL A 72 19.87 2.55 6.40
C VAL A 72 18.99 1.31 6.53
N PHE A 73 18.04 1.12 5.60
CA PHE A 73 17.18 -0.06 5.63
C PHE A 73 17.99 -1.36 5.49
N ARG A 74 18.95 -1.44 4.56
CA ARG A 74 19.80 -2.63 4.41
C ARG A 74 20.61 -2.93 5.66
N ASP A 75 21.18 -1.91 6.27
CA ASP A 75 22.05 -2.06 7.44
C ASP A 75 21.26 -2.49 8.69
N GLU A 76 20.01 -2.04 8.80
CA GLU A 76 19.19 -2.19 10.01
C GLU A 76 18.01 -3.17 9.85
N VAL A 77 17.82 -3.80 8.68
CA VAL A 77 16.63 -4.63 8.38
C VAL A 77 16.42 -5.74 9.40
N SER A 78 17.50 -6.36 9.89
CA SER A 78 17.46 -7.43 10.87
C SER A 78 16.86 -6.97 12.21
N ARG A 79 17.20 -5.74 12.64
CA ARG A 79 16.65 -5.10 13.83
C ARG A 79 15.19 -4.71 13.61
N PHE A 80 14.86 -4.07 12.49
CA PHE A 80 13.50 -3.64 12.19
C PHE A 80 12.52 -4.80 12.05
N ALA A 81 12.96 -5.93 11.49
CA ALA A 81 12.14 -7.12 11.31
C ALA A 81 11.65 -7.72 12.64
N GLN A 82 12.33 -7.47 13.76
CA GLN A 82 11.90 -7.97 15.07
C GLN A 82 10.82 -7.11 15.72
N ILE A 83 10.72 -5.82 15.36
CA ILE A 83 9.84 -4.86 16.06
C ILE A 83 8.36 -5.20 15.85
N ASN A 84 7.96 -5.47 14.61
CA ASN A 84 6.57 -5.71 14.23
C ASN A 84 6.30 -7.18 13.86
N ARG A 85 7.14 -8.10 14.36
CA ARG A 85 6.96 -9.52 14.08
C ARG A 85 5.72 -10.03 14.79
N ASN A 86 4.76 -10.55 14.04
CA ASN A 86 3.67 -11.33 14.61
C ASN A 86 4.19 -12.77 14.87
N PRO A 87 4.43 -13.19 16.13
CA PRO A 87 4.96 -14.52 16.43
C PRO A 87 3.94 -15.63 16.15
N PHE A 88 2.65 -15.30 16.09
CA PHE A 88 1.58 -16.27 15.87
C PHE A 88 0.87 -16.02 14.54
N LYS A 89 1.23 -16.82 13.53
CA LYS A 89 0.65 -16.77 12.18
C LYS A 89 0.23 -18.18 11.73
N PRO A 90 -0.92 -18.70 12.21
CA PRO A 90 -1.39 -20.01 11.80
C PRO A 90 -1.69 -20.02 10.29
N PRO A 91 -1.46 -21.15 9.59
CA PRO A 91 -1.83 -21.25 8.19
C PRO A 91 -3.35 -21.10 8.03
N VAL A 92 -3.77 -20.26 7.09
CA VAL A 92 -5.18 -20.06 6.76
C VAL A 92 -5.57 -21.04 5.66
N ARG A 93 -6.68 -21.76 5.85
CA ARG A 93 -7.23 -22.69 4.86
C ARG A 93 -7.55 -21.98 3.55
N GLU A 94 -7.37 -22.67 2.43
CA GLU A 94 -7.55 -22.06 1.11
C GLU A 94 -9.01 -21.63 0.88
N GLU A 95 -9.98 -22.40 1.36
CA GLU A 95 -11.41 -22.05 1.33
C GLU A 95 -11.70 -20.67 1.96
N VAL A 96 -11.06 -20.36 3.08
CA VAL A 96 -11.20 -19.06 3.76
C VAL A 96 -10.58 -17.95 2.92
N LYS A 97 -9.40 -18.18 2.32
CA LYS A 97 -8.79 -17.20 1.42
C LYS A 97 -9.67 -16.94 0.20
N GLN A 98 -10.33 -17.96 -0.35
CA GLN A 98 -11.24 -17.80 -1.47
C GLN A 98 -12.46 -16.94 -1.10
N ILE A 99 -13.01 -17.09 0.11
CA ILE A 99 -14.08 -16.23 0.61
C ILE A 99 -13.60 -14.76 0.66
N VAL A 100 -12.41 -14.52 1.22
CA VAL A 100 -11.84 -13.16 1.27
C VAL A 100 -11.67 -12.59 -0.14
N ARG A 101 -11.03 -13.32 -1.06
CA ARG A 101 -10.83 -12.88 -2.44
C ARG A 101 -12.13 -12.51 -3.16
N ARG A 102 -13.21 -13.27 -2.93
CA ARG A 102 -14.54 -12.98 -3.52
C ARG A 102 -15.20 -11.74 -2.94
N ASN A 103 -14.98 -11.44 -1.66
CA ASN A 103 -15.62 -10.33 -0.95
C ASN A 103 -14.81 -9.02 -0.99
N PHE A 104 -13.52 -9.08 -1.32
CA PHE A 104 -12.56 -7.96 -1.23
C PHE A 104 -12.08 -7.52 -2.62
N THR A 105 -12.91 -7.70 -3.64
CA THR A 105 -12.52 -7.48 -5.04
C THR A 105 -12.03 -6.05 -5.30
N ARG A 106 -12.67 -5.04 -4.71
CA ARG A 106 -12.31 -3.63 -4.91
C ARG A 106 -11.12 -3.20 -4.06
N GLU A 107 -11.00 -3.72 -2.84
CA GLU A 107 -9.79 -3.53 -2.03
C GLU A 107 -8.55 -4.16 -2.70
N THR A 108 -8.71 -5.36 -3.28
CA THR A 108 -7.64 -6.03 -4.03
C THR A 108 -7.27 -5.23 -5.28
N ASP A 109 -8.26 -4.73 -6.02
CA ASP A 109 -8.06 -3.86 -7.17
C ASP A 109 -7.33 -2.55 -6.79
N PHE A 110 -7.67 -1.94 -5.66
CA PHE A 110 -6.97 -0.77 -5.15
C PHE A 110 -5.50 -1.06 -4.80
N TYR A 111 -5.23 -2.20 -4.15
CA TYR A 111 -3.87 -2.63 -3.85
C TYR A 111 -3.04 -2.85 -5.13
N GLU A 112 -3.56 -3.60 -6.10
CA GLU A 112 -2.85 -3.87 -7.35
C GLU A 112 -2.63 -2.59 -8.16
N PHE A 113 -3.57 -1.64 -8.12
CA PHE A 113 -3.37 -0.31 -8.69
C PHE A 113 -2.17 0.42 -8.05
N CYS A 114 -2.08 0.45 -6.72
CA CYS A 114 -0.97 1.10 -6.02
C CYS A 114 0.37 0.43 -6.34
N ARG A 115 0.40 -0.91 -6.35
CA ARG A 115 1.58 -1.71 -6.70
C ARG A 115 2.03 -1.46 -8.13
N GLN A 116 1.10 -1.47 -9.08
CA GLN A 116 1.38 -1.18 -10.48
C GLN A 116 1.93 0.24 -10.65
N ARG A 117 1.36 1.23 -9.96
CA ARG A 117 1.83 2.62 -9.99
C ARG A 117 3.27 2.72 -9.47
N LEU A 118 3.58 2.07 -8.34
CA LEU A 118 4.95 2.03 -7.78
C LEU A 118 5.95 1.48 -8.80
N HIS A 119 5.63 0.35 -9.43
CA HIS A 119 6.51 -0.29 -10.42
C HIS A 119 6.66 0.54 -11.71
N ARG A 120 5.62 1.27 -12.12
CA ARG A 120 5.72 2.27 -13.20
C ARG A 120 6.66 3.42 -12.84
N GLN A 121 6.61 3.92 -11.60
CA GLN A 121 7.55 4.94 -11.14
C GLN A 121 8.99 4.41 -11.16
N LEU A 122 9.22 3.18 -10.68
CA LEU A 122 10.53 2.53 -10.75
C LEU A 122 11.04 2.41 -12.21
N ALA A 123 10.19 1.93 -13.11
CA ALA A 123 10.54 1.82 -14.53
C ALA A 123 10.91 3.18 -15.14
N ALA A 124 10.17 4.24 -14.81
CA ALA A 124 10.46 5.59 -15.27
C ALA A 124 11.82 6.12 -14.75
N LEU A 125 12.26 5.71 -13.56
CA LEU A 125 13.59 6.06 -13.04
C LEU A 125 14.70 5.36 -13.84
N ASN A 126 14.52 4.08 -14.16
CA ASN A 126 15.50 3.31 -14.94
C ASN A 126 15.65 3.85 -16.36
N LEU A 127 14.58 4.38 -16.96
CA LEU A 127 14.63 5.02 -18.27
C LEU A 127 15.32 6.40 -18.26
N LYS A 128 15.34 7.10 -17.12
CA LYS A 128 16.02 8.40 -17.00
C LYS A 128 17.52 8.27 -16.71
N GLY A 129 17.95 7.10 -16.23
CA GLY A 129 19.35 6.79 -15.94
C GLY A 129 20.08 6.04 -17.06
N ALA A 130 19.37 5.67 -18.13
CA ALA A 130 19.94 5.17 -19.39
C ALA A 130 20.16 6.34 -20.36
#